data_AF-A0A927ZZI3-F1
#
_entry.id   AF-A0A927ZZI3-F1
#
_cell.length_a   1.000
_cell.length_b   1.000
_cell.length_c   1.000
_cell.angle_alpha   90.00
_cell.angle_beta   90.00
_cell.angle_gamma   90.00
#
_symmetry.space_group_name_H-M   'P 1'
#
loop_
_entity.id
_entity.type
_entity.pdbx_description
1 polymer ?
#
loop_
_entity_poly.entity_id
_entity_poly.type
_entity_poly.pdbx_seq_one_letter_code
_entity_poly.pdbx_strand_id
1 'polypeptide(L)'
;MNKVLSVLKLYFTETYKRLLLVLLFMTVADLGLYFLRIAEVSSFSELINQCHVSLIFALGCILMVLGNMLQKNKVSRYAYTYQRLRISERSAFLLQCLAYTVNLIAVYLYQLMLIYVLYRLYMPLGYESAVNVFAEFMSNSTLMVLVPMFTNKQWLITPVMLILGGICSASRAVRQRYDKWDFGTPALVQFIVNLNKIRNYEYILVVLFAVLVVSASFVLALQLTHDGKRR
;
A
#
# COMPACT_ATOMS: atom_id res chain seq x y z
N MET A 1 24.09 -5.20 14.24
CA MET A 1 23.44 -4.17 13.41
C MET A 1 23.72 -4.30 11.91
N ASN A 2 24.97 -4.37 11.47
CA ASN A 2 25.32 -4.33 10.03
C ASN A 2 24.67 -5.42 9.17
N LYS A 3 24.49 -6.64 9.72
CA LYS A 3 23.87 -7.76 8.98
C LYS A 3 22.39 -7.53 8.67
N VAL A 4 21.65 -6.93 9.61
CA VAL A 4 20.21 -6.63 9.47
C VAL A 4 19.98 -5.55 8.41
N LEU A 5 20.79 -4.50 8.46
CA LEU A 5 20.81 -3.43 7.45
C LEU A 5 21.13 -3.95 6.04
N SER A 6 22.07 -4.89 5.91
CA SER A 6 22.40 -5.50 4.62
C SER A 6 21.24 -6.30 4.03
N VAL A 7 20.49 -7.07 4.84
CA VAL A 7 19.30 -7.79 4.39
C VAL A 7 18.19 -6.83 3.97
N LEU A 8 17.96 -5.79 4.77
CA LEU A 8 16.97 -4.77 4.47
C LEU A 8 17.30 -4.02 3.17
N LYS A 9 18.57 -3.63 2.98
CA LYS A 9 19.06 -3.05 1.72
C LYS A 9 18.77 -3.96 0.53
N LEU A 10 18.97 -5.27 0.67
CA LEU A 10 18.70 -6.23 -0.39
C LEU A 10 17.21 -6.21 -0.77
N TYR A 11 16.28 -6.29 0.19
CA TYR A 11 14.85 -6.18 -0.10
C TYR A 11 14.47 -4.86 -0.78
N PHE A 12 15.03 -3.73 -0.34
CA PHE A 12 14.79 -2.43 -0.97
C PHE A 12 15.33 -2.36 -2.39
N THR A 13 16.54 -2.83 -2.66
CA THR A 13 17.11 -2.82 -4.02
C THR A 13 16.29 -3.65 -5.02
N GLU A 14 15.68 -4.74 -4.55
CA GLU A 14 14.83 -5.58 -5.38
C GLU A 14 13.46 -4.98 -5.66
N THR A 15 12.93 -4.21 -4.70
CA THR A 15 11.59 -3.63 -4.79
C THR A 15 11.60 -2.21 -5.36
N TYR A 16 12.74 -1.51 -5.33
CA TYR A 16 12.89 -0.13 -5.78
C TYR A 16 12.44 0.09 -7.23
N LYS A 17 12.85 -0.78 -8.17
CA LYS A 17 12.44 -0.65 -9.58
C LYS A 17 10.93 -0.79 -9.76
N ARG A 18 10.30 -1.66 -8.96
CA ARG A 18 8.85 -1.88 -8.98
C ARG A 18 8.12 -0.70 -8.37
N LEU A 19 8.64 -0.18 -7.26
CA LEU A 19 8.15 1.04 -6.64
C LEU A 19 8.17 2.19 -7.65
N LEU A 20 9.32 2.46 -8.29
CA LEU A 20 9.43 3.51 -9.32
C LEU A 20 8.41 3.36 -10.44
N LEU A 21 8.21 2.13 -10.95
CA LEU A 21 7.24 1.86 -12.02
C LEU A 21 5.81 2.18 -11.55
N VAL A 22 5.45 1.77 -10.33
CA VAL A 22 4.14 2.07 -9.72
C VAL A 22 3.96 3.58 -9.53
N LEU A 23 4.98 4.29 -9.02
CA LEU A 23 4.90 5.74 -8.85
C LEU A 23 4.73 6.45 -10.20
N LEU A 24 5.49 6.04 -11.22
CA LEU A 24 5.35 6.57 -12.58
C LEU A 24 3.95 6.32 -13.14
N PHE A 25 3.43 5.11 -13.01
CA PHE A 25 2.05 4.79 -13.41
C PHE A 25 1.04 5.73 -12.74
N MET A 26 1.14 5.93 -11.44
CA MET A 26 0.24 6.82 -10.69
C MET A 26 0.36 8.27 -11.17
N THR A 27 1.57 8.77 -11.43
CA THR A 27 1.74 10.13 -11.98
C THR A 27 1.08 10.30 -13.34
N VAL A 28 1.26 9.35 -14.24
CA VAL A 28 0.74 9.43 -15.61
C VAL A 28 -0.78 9.32 -15.59
N ALA A 29 -1.33 8.47 -14.73
CA ALA A 29 -2.77 8.33 -14.56
C ALA A 29 -3.40 9.59 -13.96
N ASP A 30 -2.89 10.08 -12.83
CA ASP A 30 -3.42 11.25 -12.13
C ASP A 30 -3.29 12.53 -12.97
N LEU A 31 -2.11 12.80 -13.54
CA LEU A 31 -1.89 13.98 -14.39
C LEU A 31 -2.62 13.86 -15.73
N GLY A 32 -2.65 12.67 -16.33
CA GLY A 32 -3.34 12.43 -17.59
C GLY A 32 -4.84 12.71 -17.46
N LEU A 33 -5.48 12.19 -16.40
CA LEU A 33 -6.90 12.45 -16.14
C LEU A 33 -7.15 13.91 -15.74
N TYR A 34 -6.24 14.51 -14.98
CA TYR A 34 -6.31 15.94 -14.67
C TYR A 34 -6.37 16.80 -15.93
N PHE A 35 -5.42 16.65 -16.86
CA PHE A 35 -5.41 17.45 -18.09
C PHE A 35 -6.61 17.20 -19.01
N LEU A 36 -7.18 15.99 -18.98
CA LEU A 36 -8.38 15.66 -19.75
C LEU A 36 -9.66 16.27 -19.16
N ARG A 37 -9.73 16.46 -17.84
CA ARG A 37 -10.97 16.85 -17.14
C ARG A 37 -10.99 18.27 -16.63
N ILE A 38 -9.85 18.95 -16.58
CA ILE A 38 -9.75 20.29 -15.98
C ILE A 38 -10.69 21.33 -16.61
N ALA A 39 -10.98 21.22 -17.92
CA ALA A 39 -11.86 22.13 -18.63
C ALA A 39 -13.35 21.92 -18.33
N GLU A 40 -13.73 20.75 -17.79
CA GLU A 40 -15.12 20.34 -17.58
C GLU A 40 -15.59 20.57 -16.14
N VAL A 41 -14.70 21.01 -15.24
CA VAL A 41 -14.90 20.91 -13.80
C VAL A 41 -14.91 22.29 -13.13
N SER A 42 -15.89 22.48 -12.25
CA SER A 42 -16.13 23.75 -11.55
C SER A 42 -15.49 23.84 -10.15
N SER A 43 -15.20 22.69 -9.52
CA SER A 43 -14.60 22.61 -8.18
C SER A 43 -13.48 21.58 -8.08
N PHE A 44 -12.57 21.75 -7.11
CA PHE A 44 -11.47 20.81 -6.92
C PHE A 44 -11.98 19.44 -6.43
N SER A 45 -13.04 19.45 -5.62
CA SER A 45 -13.68 18.22 -5.14
C SER A 45 -14.26 17.37 -6.28
N GLU A 46 -14.93 18.01 -7.25
CA GLU A 46 -15.42 17.34 -8.47
C GLU A 46 -14.26 16.77 -9.29
N LEU A 47 -13.16 17.51 -9.39
CA LEU A 47 -11.98 17.10 -10.16
C LEU A 47 -11.39 15.81 -9.59
N ILE A 48 -11.26 15.72 -8.28
CA ILE A 48 -10.73 14.52 -7.60
C ILE A 48 -11.65 13.31 -7.81
N ASN A 49 -12.97 13.52 -7.74
CA ASN A 49 -13.94 12.44 -7.94
C ASN A 49 -13.93 11.94 -9.39
N GLN A 50 -13.86 12.86 -10.37
CA GLN A 50 -13.81 12.54 -11.80
C GLN A 50 -12.46 11.97 -12.24
N CYS A 51 -11.37 12.40 -11.62
CA CYS A 51 -10.04 11.83 -11.84
C CYS A 51 -9.88 10.45 -11.17
N HIS A 52 -10.88 9.99 -10.41
CA HIS A 52 -10.88 8.67 -9.79
C HIS A 52 -9.61 8.39 -8.96
N VAL A 53 -9.12 9.40 -8.25
CA VAL A 53 -7.85 9.39 -7.51
C VAL A 53 -7.78 8.21 -6.51
N SER A 54 -8.89 7.87 -5.86
CA SER A 54 -8.98 6.72 -4.95
C SER A 54 -8.81 5.37 -5.67
N LEU A 55 -9.29 5.24 -6.90
CA LEU A 55 -9.11 4.04 -7.72
C LEU A 55 -7.67 3.92 -8.21
N ILE A 56 -7.05 5.02 -8.61
CA ILE A 56 -5.63 5.05 -9.04
C ILE A 56 -4.73 4.65 -7.87
N PHE A 57 -4.99 5.20 -6.67
CA PHE A 57 -4.31 4.80 -5.45
C PHE A 57 -4.50 3.31 -5.12
N ALA A 58 -5.73 2.80 -5.20
CA ALA A 58 -6.02 1.39 -4.99
C ALA A 58 -5.29 0.49 -5.99
N LEU A 59 -5.29 0.86 -7.27
CA LEU A 59 -4.54 0.17 -8.32
C LEU A 59 -3.03 0.20 -8.06
N GLY A 60 -2.49 1.34 -7.64
CA GLY A 60 -1.08 1.47 -7.26
C GLY A 60 -0.71 0.52 -6.10
N CYS A 61 -1.55 0.46 -5.07
CA CYS A 61 -1.37 -0.49 -3.96
C CYS A 61 -1.42 -1.94 -4.42
N ILE A 62 -2.39 -2.30 -5.28
CA ILE A 62 -2.54 -3.65 -5.84
C ILE A 62 -1.33 -4.02 -6.70
N LEU A 63 -0.88 -3.12 -7.58
CA LEU A 63 0.30 -3.34 -8.42
C LEU A 63 1.56 -3.53 -7.57
N MET A 64 1.70 -2.78 -6.48
CA MET A 64 2.85 -2.96 -5.58
C MET A 64 2.78 -4.29 -4.83
N VAL A 65 1.59 -4.69 -4.35
CA VAL A 65 1.37 -5.99 -3.71
C VAL A 65 1.66 -7.14 -4.68
N LEU A 66 1.13 -7.10 -5.90
CA LEU A 66 1.38 -8.10 -6.95
C LEU A 66 2.86 -8.11 -7.36
N GLY A 67 3.47 -6.93 -7.49
CA GLY A 67 4.89 -6.75 -7.75
C GLY A 67 5.73 -7.47 -6.71
N ASN A 68 5.43 -7.28 -5.42
CA ASN A 68 6.12 -7.95 -4.32
C ASN A 68 5.98 -9.48 -4.34
N MET A 69 4.88 -10.02 -4.88
CA MET A 69 4.66 -11.47 -5.02
C MET A 69 5.43 -12.11 -6.19
N LEU A 70 5.80 -11.37 -7.23
CA LEU A 70 6.41 -11.91 -8.45
C LEU A 70 7.86 -12.40 -8.29
N GLN A 71 8.30 -12.75 -7.07
CA GLN A 71 9.65 -13.27 -6.78
C GLN A 71 9.78 -14.78 -7.09
N LYS A 72 9.36 -15.22 -8.29
CA LYS A 72 9.38 -16.65 -8.67
C LYS A 72 10.76 -17.32 -8.69
N ASN A 73 11.84 -16.58 -8.99
CA ASN A 73 13.17 -17.17 -9.26
C ASN A 73 14.23 -16.99 -8.15
N LYS A 74 13.84 -16.65 -6.92
CA LYS A 74 14.82 -16.23 -5.90
C LYS A 74 14.89 -17.07 -4.64
N VAL A 75 14.13 -18.17 -4.55
CA VAL A 75 14.18 -19.10 -3.40
C VAL A 75 15.62 -19.56 -3.14
N SER A 76 16.39 -19.85 -4.19
CA SER A 76 17.81 -20.23 -4.10
C SER A 76 18.73 -19.08 -3.65
N ARG A 77 18.58 -17.86 -4.21
CA ARG A 77 19.39 -16.68 -3.85
C ARG A 77 19.15 -16.23 -2.42
N TYR A 78 17.89 -16.22 -1.99
CA TYR A 78 17.52 -15.83 -0.64
C TYR A 78 17.98 -16.87 0.38
N ALA A 79 17.76 -18.17 0.12
CA ALA A 79 18.27 -19.24 0.98
C ALA A 79 19.79 -19.19 1.16
N TYR A 80 20.54 -19.00 0.07
CA TYR A 80 22.00 -18.85 0.12
C TYR A 80 22.44 -17.61 0.93
N THR A 81 21.73 -16.50 0.77
CA THR A 81 22.04 -15.24 1.48
C THR A 81 21.72 -15.35 2.98
N TYR A 82 20.62 -16.00 3.36
CA TYR A 82 20.29 -16.26 4.77
C TYR A 82 21.29 -17.20 5.44
N GLN A 83 21.71 -18.27 4.74
CA GLN A 83 22.74 -19.20 5.22
C GLN A 83 24.07 -18.49 5.45
N ARG A 84 24.48 -17.61 4.52
CA ARG A 84 25.73 -16.84 4.65
C ARG A 84 25.69 -15.81 5.79
N LEU A 85 24.55 -15.15 6.01
CA LEU A 85 24.42 -14.10 7.03
C LEU A 85 24.14 -14.66 8.44
N ARG A 86 23.81 -15.96 8.57
CA ARG A 86 23.41 -16.64 9.83
C ARG A 86 22.26 -15.92 10.52
N ILE A 87 21.25 -15.51 9.76
CA ILE A 87 20.04 -14.84 10.26
C ILE A 87 18.91 -15.87 10.32
N SER A 88 18.11 -15.85 11.39
CA SER A 88 16.95 -16.76 11.51
C SER A 88 15.90 -16.45 10.44
N GLU A 89 15.21 -17.46 9.92
CA GLU A 89 14.19 -17.25 8.89
C GLU A 89 13.05 -16.36 9.41
N ARG A 90 12.75 -16.42 10.72
CA ARG A 90 11.78 -15.54 11.38
C ARG A 90 12.17 -14.08 11.32
N SER A 91 13.43 -13.75 11.63
CA SER A 91 13.90 -12.37 11.60
C SER A 91 13.98 -11.84 10.16
N ALA A 92 14.37 -12.68 9.20
CA ALA A 92 14.29 -12.34 7.78
C ALA A 92 12.85 -12.07 7.32
N PHE A 93 11.89 -12.87 7.77
CA PHE A 93 10.47 -12.67 7.48
C PHE A 93 9.94 -11.34 8.04
N LEU A 94 10.26 -11.01 9.30
CA LEU A 94 9.86 -9.72 9.89
C LEU A 94 10.47 -8.53 9.14
N LEU A 95 11.74 -8.64 8.71
CA LEU A 95 12.38 -7.61 7.88
C LEU A 95 11.73 -7.50 6.50
N GLN A 96 11.26 -8.60 5.94
CA GLN A 96 10.53 -8.62 4.69
C GLN A 96 9.16 -7.94 4.83
N CYS A 97 8.42 -8.22 5.91
CA CYS A 97 7.18 -7.49 6.24
C CYS A 97 7.45 -5.99 6.32
N LEU A 98 8.48 -5.57 7.07
CA LEU A 98 8.84 -4.17 7.23
C LEU A 98 9.21 -3.50 5.90
N ALA A 99 10.02 -4.16 5.06
CA ALA A 99 10.38 -3.59 3.76
C ALA A 99 9.15 -3.40 2.86
N TYR A 100 8.22 -4.35 2.86
CA TYR A 100 7.01 -4.27 2.04
C TYR A 100 6.01 -3.25 2.58
N THR A 101 5.85 -3.11 3.89
CA THR A 101 5.02 -2.05 4.48
C THR A 101 5.58 -0.67 4.18
N VAL A 102 6.90 -0.47 4.32
CA VAL A 102 7.55 0.81 4.01
C VAL A 102 7.35 1.19 2.54
N ASN A 103 7.41 0.24 1.62
CA ASN A 103 7.13 0.50 0.22
C ASN A 103 5.67 0.95 -0.03
N LEU A 104 4.71 0.32 0.64
CA LEU A 104 3.30 0.73 0.54
C LEU A 104 3.07 2.12 1.18
N ILE A 105 3.75 2.41 2.30
CA ILE A 105 3.75 3.74 2.90
C ILE A 105 4.35 4.77 1.93
N ALA A 106 5.42 4.44 1.20
CA ALA A 106 5.98 5.33 0.19
C ALA A 106 5.00 5.63 -0.95
N VAL A 107 4.25 4.62 -1.42
CA VAL A 107 3.16 4.81 -2.40
C VAL A 107 2.08 5.76 -1.85
N TYR A 108 1.68 5.59 -0.60
CA TYR A 108 0.70 6.45 0.06
C TYR A 108 1.18 7.90 0.21
N LEU A 109 2.40 8.11 0.71
CA LEU A 109 2.98 9.45 0.83
C LEU A 109 3.13 10.12 -0.55
N TYR A 110 3.44 9.33 -1.58
CA TYR A 110 3.51 9.84 -2.94
C TYR A 110 2.15 10.27 -3.48
N GLN A 111 1.09 9.50 -3.20
CA GLN A 111 -0.27 9.91 -3.56
C GLN A 111 -0.68 11.22 -2.89
N LEU A 112 -0.32 11.41 -1.61
CA LEU A 112 -0.56 12.67 -0.91
C LEU A 112 0.17 13.84 -1.57
N MET A 113 1.43 13.62 -1.98
CA MET A 113 2.20 14.62 -2.74
C MET A 113 1.55 14.92 -4.09
N LEU A 114 1.03 13.92 -4.81
CA LEU A 114 0.34 14.14 -6.07
C LEU A 114 -0.96 14.93 -5.89
N ILE A 115 -1.76 14.62 -4.87
CA ILE A 115 -2.96 15.40 -4.53
C ILE A 115 -2.58 16.86 -4.24
N TYR A 116 -1.49 17.09 -3.51
CA TYR A 116 -0.98 18.44 -3.25
C TYR A 116 -0.52 19.15 -4.53
N VAL A 117 0.15 18.45 -5.44
CA VAL A 117 0.58 18.99 -6.74
C VAL A 117 -0.63 19.34 -7.60
N LEU A 118 -1.62 18.44 -7.72
CA LEU A 118 -2.87 18.69 -8.45
C LEU A 118 -3.60 19.91 -7.89
N TYR A 119 -3.64 20.03 -6.56
CA TYR A 119 -4.19 21.20 -5.89
C TYR A 119 -3.44 22.49 -6.28
N ARG A 120 -2.10 22.48 -6.22
CA ARG A 120 -1.28 23.64 -6.62
C ARG A 120 -1.47 24.03 -8.07
N LEU A 121 -1.66 23.07 -8.97
CA LEU A 121 -1.93 23.31 -10.39
C LEU A 121 -3.34 23.87 -10.61
N TYR A 122 -4.32 23.48 -9.79
CA TYR A 122 -5.69 23.97 -9.85
C TYR A 122 -5.86 25.40 -9.30
N MET A 123 -5.14 25.75 -8.22
CA MET A 123 -5.23 27.06 -7.54
C MET A 123 -5.16 28.31 -8.45
N PRO A 124 -4.26 28.44 -9.44
CA PRO A 124 -4.17 29.63 -10.27
C PRO A 124 -5.33 29.82 -11.26
N LEU A 125 -6.24 28.85 -11.40
CA LEU A 125 -7.36 28.89 -12.35
C LEU A 125 -8.60 29.65 -11.83
N GLY A 126 -8.49 30.33 -10.67
CA GLY A 126 -9.41 31.41 -10.31
C GLY A 126 -10.60 31.03 -9.41
N TYR A 127 -10.66 29.83 -8.86
CA TYR A 127 -11.76 29.40 -7.98
C TYR A 127 -11.36 29.42 -6.50
N GLU A 128 -11.74 30.55 -5.88
CA GLU A 128 -11.97 30.81 -4.44
C GLU A 128 -10.82 30.79 -3.42
N SER A 129 -11.04 31.57 -2.35
CA SER A 129 -10.15 31.73 -1.19
C SER A 129 -9.78 30.39 -0.54
N ALA A 130 -8.60 30.32 0.09
CA ALA A 130 -8.08 29.11 0.75
C ALA A 130 -9.06 28.47 1.78
N VAL A 131 -10.03 29.24 2.28
CA VAL A 131 -11.07 28.79 3.22
C VAL A 131 -12.10 27.88 2.54
N ASN A 132 -12.52 28.20 1.31
CA ASN A 132 -13.51 27.41 0.57
C ASN A 132 -12.90 26.10 0.06
N VAL A 133 -11.61 26.12 -0.29
CA VAL A 133 -10.86 24.92 -0.62
C VAL A 133 -10.79 23.94 0.56
N PHE A 134 -10.53 24.42 1.77
CA PHE A 134 -10.49 23.55 2.95
C PHE A 134 -11.88 22.95 3.24
N ALA A 135 -12.94 23.73 3.06
CA ALA A 135 -14.31 23.24 3.15
C ALA A 135 -14.63 22.18 2.07
N GLU A 136 -14.18 22.37 0.83
CA GLU A 136 -14.30 21.37 -0.24
C GLU A 136 -13.52 20.10 0.09
N PHE A 137 -12.31 20.24 0.63
CA PHE A 137 -11.48 19.13 1.08
C PHE A 137 -12.16 18.31 2.18
N MET A 138 -12.85 19.02 3.08
CA MET A 138 -13.64 18.48 4.19
C MET A 138 -15.01 17.95 3.75
N SER A 139 -15.43 18.17 2.49
CA SER A 139 -16.68 17.64 1.96
C SER A 139 -16.48 16.34 1.18
N ASN A 140 -15.25 16.06 0.73
CA ASN A 140 -14.96 14.95 -0.16
C ASN A 140 -14.58 13.67 0.63
N SER A 141 -15.38 12.62 0.46
CA SER A 141 -15.18 11.33 1.13
C SER A 141 -13.88 10.63 0.75
N THR A 142 -13.37 10.81 -0.47
CA THR A 142 -12.08 10.21 -0.87
C THR A 142 -10.90 10.90 -0.17
N LEU A 143 -10.94 12.22 -0.06
CA LEU A 143 -9.91 12.99 0.64
C LEU A 143 -9.92 12.71 2.14
N MET A 144 -11.08 12.47 2.75
CA MET A 144 -11.18 12.10 4.18
C MET A 144 -10.51 10.77 4.53
N VAL A 145 -10.48 9.81 3.60
CA VAL A 145 -9.84 8.50 3.81
C VAL A 145 -8.34 8.59 3.57
N LEU A 146 -7.93 9.41 2.60
CA LEU A 146 -6.53 9.58 2.21
C LEU A 146 -5.76 10.53 3.14
N VAL A 147 -6.35 11.63 3.59
CA VAL A 147 -5.64 12.67 4.36
C VAL A 147 -5.97 12.56 5.85
N PRO A 148 -4.95 12.56 6.74
CA PRO A 148 -5.18 12.55 8.18
C PRO A 148 -5.85 13.85 8.64
N MET A 149 -7.17 13.80 8.84
CA MET A 149 -7.98 14.92 9.32
C MET A 149 -8.41 14.70 10.78
N PHE A 150 -8.36 15.77 11.57
CA PHE A 150 -8.62 15.73 13.02
C PHE A 150 -10.04 15.28 13.42
N THR A 151 -11.03 15.46 12.54
CA THR A 151 -12.44 15.25 12.89
C THR A 151 -12.95 13.84 12.63
N ASN A 152 -12.23 12.99 11.89
CA ASN A 152 -12.80 11.75 11.37
C ASN A 152 -11.85 10.55 11.51
N LYS A 153 -12.22 9.48 12.23
CA LYS A 153 -11.33 8.31 12.47
C LYS A 153 -11.03 7.47 11.22
N GLN A 154 -11.65 7.80 10.08
CA GLN A 154 -11.52 7.07 8.81
C GLN A 154 -10.09 7.10 8.26
N TRP A 155 -9.31 8.14 8.56
CA TRP A 155 -7.91 8.22 8.12
C TRP A 155 -7.02 7.14 8.72
N LEU A 156 -7.38 6.54 9.87
CA LEU A 156 -6.63 5.44 10.50
C LEU A 156 -6.74 4.14 9.69
N ILE A 157 -7.74 4.01 8.83
CA ILE A 157 -7.96 2.79 8.04
C ILE A 157 -6.84 2.63 7.02
N THR A 158 -6.47 3.69 6.31
CA THR A 158 -5.42 3.67 5.29
C THR A 158 -4.07 3.14 5.82
N PRO A 159 -3.46 3.67 6.90
CA PRO A 159 -2.22 3.15 7.43
C PRO A 159 -2.34 1.70 7.95
N VAL A 160 -3.46 1.34 8.58
CA VAL A 160 -3.71 -0.06 8.99
C VAL A 160 -3.72 -0.98 7.76
N MET A 161 -4.41 -0.59 6.69
CA MET A 161 -4.49 -1.36 5.45
C MET A 161 -3.13 -1.49 4.75
N LEU A 162 -2.29 -0.47 4.78
CA LEU A 162 -0.93 -0.54 4.24
C LEU A 162 -0.05 -1.51 5.04
N ILE A 163 -0.19 -1.51 6.38
CA ILE A 163 0.51 -2.45 7.26
C ILE A 163 0.06 -3.88 6.95
N LEU A 164 -1.25 -4.13 6.90
CA LEU A 164 -1.82 -5.43 6.58
C LEU A 164 -1.40 -5.90 5.17
N GLY A 165 -1.37 -4.99 4.20
CA GLY A 165 -0.90 -5.24 2.83
C GLY A 165 0.57 -5.70 2.78
N GLY A 166 1.45 -5.05 3.54
CA GLY A 166 2.86 -5.44 3.62
C GLY A 166 3.03 -6.80 4.30
N ILE A 167 2.27 -7.07 5.36
CA ILE A 167 2.27 -8.36 6.06
C ILE A 167 1.81 -9.48 5.11
N CYS A 168 0.67 -9.34 4.42
CA CYS A 168 0.18 -10.39 3.55
C CYS A 168 1.07 -10.63 2.33
N SER A 169 1.62 -9.58 1.73
CA SER A 169 2.57 -9.75 0.61
C SER A 169 3.83 -10.51 1.05
N ALA A 170 4.30 -10.30 2.28
CA ALA A 170 5.39 -11.08 2.86
C ALA A 170 4.97 -12.52 3.20
N SER A 171 3.81 -12.71 3.84
CA SER A 171 3.26 -14.03 4.19
C SER A 171 3.10 -14.91 2.94
N ARG A 172 2.58 -14.37 1.85
CA ARG A 172 2.46 -15.09 0.58
C ARG A 172 3.81 -15.42 -0.02
N ALA A 173 4.77 -14.49 0.01
CA ALA A 173 6.11 -14.74 -0.49
C ALA A 173 6.79 -15.88 0.28
N VAL A 174 6.55 -16.02 1.60
CA VAL A 174 7.01 -17.16 2.39
C VAL A 174 6.25 -18.44 2.02
N ARG A 175 4.92 -18.41 2.01
CA ARG A 175 4.09 -19.61 1.71
C ARG A 175 4.37 -20.17 0.31
N GLN A 176 4.62 -19.30 -0.67
CA GLN A 176 5.06 -19.71 -2.02
C GLN A 176 6.42 -20.41 -2.04
N ARG A 177 7.34 -20.15 -1.10
CA ARG A 177 8.62 -20.90 -1.01
C ARG A 177 8.43 -22.35 -0.55
N TYR A 178 7.31 -22.63 0.13
CA TYR A 178 6.98 -23.95 0.65
C TYR A 178 5.78 -24.58 -0.09
N ASP A 179 5.44 -24.07 -1.28
CA ASP A 179 4.30 -24.52 -2.11
C ASP A 179 2.96 -24.60 -1.36
N LYS A 180 2.74 -23.69 -0.40
CA LYS A 180 1.48 -23.58 0.34
C LYS A 180 0.62 -22.47 -0.21
N TRP A 181 -0.68 -22.73 -0.32
CA TRP A 181 -1.68 -21.74 -0.74
C TRP A 181 -1.80 -20.60 0.27
N ASP A 182 -2.00 -19.36 -0.19
CA ASP A 182 -2.27 -18.21 0.67
C ASP A 182 -3.66 -17.59 0.42
N PHE A 183 -4.51 -17.63 1.44
CA PHE A 183 -5.84 -17.01 1.44
C PHE A 183 -5.82 -15.54 1.87
N GLY A 184 -4.77 -15.08 2.57
CA GLY A 184 -4.73 -13.74 3.16
C GLY A 184 -4.62 -12.62 2.12
N THR A 185 -3.74 -12.79 1.14
CA THR A 185 -3.55 -11.75 0.13
C THR A 185 -4.70 -11.56 -0.87
N PRO A 186 -5.36 -12.61 -1.41
CA PRO A 186 -6.54 -12.39 -2.25
C PRO A 186 -7.70 -11.74 -1.47
N ALA A 187 -7.88 -12.08 -0.19
CA ALA A 187 -8.87 -11.42 0.67
C ALA A 187 -8.56 -9.92 0.84
N LEU A 188 -7.28 -9.56 1.03
CA LEU A 188 -6.87 -8.15 1.11
C LEU A 188 -7.04 -7.38 -0.19
N VAL A 189 -6.75 -7.99 -1.34
CA VAL A 189 -6.97 -7.35 -2.65
C VAL A 189 -8.46 -7.11 -2.87
N GLN A 190 -9.30 -8.12 -2.59
CA GLN A 190 -10.76 -7.97 -2.68
C GLN A 190 -11.27 -6.87 -1.74
N PHE A 191 -10.66 -6.76 -0.55
CA PHE A 191 -10.98 -5.71 0.39
C PHE A 191 -10.60 -4.32 -0.12
N ILE A 192 -9.39 -4.15 -0.68
CA ILE A 192 -8.92 -2.87 -1.23
C ILE A 192 -9.85 -2.38 -2.36
N VAL A 193 -10.34 -3.30 -3.20
CA VAL A 193 -11.30 -2.99 -4.27
C VAL A 193 -12.67 -2.58 -3.71
N ASN A 194 -13.10 -3.20 -2.61
CA ASN A 194 -14.42 -2.94 -2.01
C ASN A 194 -14.44 -1.77 -1.03
N LEU A 195 -13.29 -1.23 -0.60
CA LEU A 195 -13.21 -0.08 0.31
C LEU A 195 -14.02 1.14 -0.16
N ASN A 196 -14.13 1.34 -1.48
CA ASN A 196 -14.90 2.42 -2.09
C ASN A 196 -16.42 2.20 -2.09
N LYS A 197 -16.91 1.00 -1.73
CA LYS A 197 -18.34 0.63 -1.77
C LYS A 197 -18.98 0.45 -0.40
N ILE A 198 -18.20 0.37 0.67
CA ILE A 198 -18.69 0.07 2.01
C ILE A 198 -19.32 1.34 2.62
N ARG A 199 -20.37 1.21 3.42
CA ARG A 199 -21.05 2.35 4.07
C ARG A 199 -20.52 2.54 5.49
N ASN A 200 -20.54 3.77 6.02
CA ASN A 200 -19.85 4.20 7.25
C ASN A 200 -19.91 3.25 8.48
N TYR A 201 -20.99 2.48 8.67
CA TYR A 201 -21.19 1.58 9.80
C TYR A 201 -20.65 0.14 9.58
N GLU A 202 -20.49 -0.30 8.34
CA GLU A 202 -19.97 -1.64 8.00
C GLU A 202 -18.44 -1.70 8.02
N TYR A 203 -17.77 -0.54 7.96
CA TYR A 203 -16.31 -0.46 7.89
C TYR A 203 -15.57 -1.09 9.06
N ILE A 204 -16.08 -0.95 10.30
CA ILE A 204 -15.38 -1.48 11.48
C ILE A 204 -15.38 -3.01 11.45
N LEU A 205 -16.54 -3.62 11.17
CA LEU A 205 -16.66 -5.09 11.07
C LEU A 205 -15.79 -5.65 9.95
N VAL A 206 -15.77 -4.95 8.81
CA VAL A 206 -14.99 -5.35 7.64
C VAL A 206 -13.49 -5.23 7.96
N VAL A 207 -13.02 -4.13 8.55
CA VAL A 207 -11.61 -3.97 8.99
C VAL A 207 -11.22 -5.03 10.02
N LEU A 208 -12.08 -5.32 11.02
CA LEU A 208 -11.83 -6.38 12.00
C LEU A 208 -11.68 -7.75 11.32
N PHE A 209 -12.53 -8.06 10.34
CA PHE A 209 -12.42 -9.28 9.55
C PHE A 209 -11.11 -9.33 8.77
N ALA A 210 -10.69 -8.23 8.14
CA ALA A 210 -9.41 -8.16 7.43
C ALA A 210 -8.23 -8.38 8.40
N VAL A 211 -8.24 -7.76 9.58
CA VAL A 211 -7.23 -7.99 10.62
C VAL A 211 -7.17 -9.46 11.03
N LEU A 212 -8.32 -10.11 11.24
CA LEU A 212 -8.40 -11.53 11.59
C LEU A 212 -7.81 -12.43 10.49
N VAL A 213 -8.19 -12.21 9.23
CA VAL A 213 -7.68 -13.01 8.10
C VAL A 213 -6.17 -12.81 7.90
N VAL A 214 -5.69 -11.57 8.01
CA VAL A 214 -4.26 -11.23 7.83
C VAL A 214 -3.43 -11.79 8.98
N SER A 215 -3.90 -11.66 10.22
CA SER A 215 -3.22 -12.23 11.39
C SER A 215 -3.16 -13.75 11.33
N ALA A 216 -4.22 -14.42 10.88
CA ALA A 216 -4.20 -15.86 10.63
C ALA A 216 -3.16 -16.24 9.56
N SER A 217 -3.11 -15.52 8.42
CA SER A 217 -2.09 -15.73 7.38
C SER A 217 -0.68 -15.49 7.91
N PHE A 218 -0.48 -14.48 8.74
CA PHE A 218 0.79 -14.16 9.38
C PHE A 218 1.26 -15.24 10.35
N VAL A 219 0.38 -15.74 11.22
CA VAL A 219 0.69 -16.84 12.16
C VAL A 219 1.07 -18.11 11.39
N LEU A 220 0.32 -18.44 10.34
CA LEU A 220 0.62 -19.58 9.49
C LEU A 220 1.97 -19.42 8.79
N ALA A 221 2.31 -18.21 8.31
CA ALA A 221 3.62 -17.94 7.72
C ALA A 221 4.76 -18.03 8.76
N LEU A 222 4.55 -17.53 9.99
CA LEU A 222 5.53 -17.65 11.08
C LEU A 222 5.81 -19.10 11.46
N GLN A 223 4.79 -19.97 11.46
CA GLN A 223 4.95 -21.40 11.74
C GLN A 223 5.82 -22.11 10.70
N LEU A 224 5.88 -21.61 9.46
CA LEU A 224 6.73 -22.17 8.41
C LEU A 224 8.20 -21.74 8.54
N THR A 225 8.46 -20.63 9.24
CA THR A 225 9.81 -20.08 9.41
C THR A 225 10.54 -20.67 10.62
N HIS A 226 11.73 -21.24 10.41
CA HIS A 226 12.52 -21.87 11.47
C HIS A 226 13.45 -20.89 12.22
N ASP A 227 13.62 -21.11 13.52
CA ASP A 227 14.55 -20.35 14.40
C ASP A 227 16.04 -20.69 14.20
N GLY A 228 16.39 -21.48 13.18
CA GLY A 228 17.79 -21.75 12.84
C GLY A 228 18.46 -22.91 13.59
N LYS A 229 17.71 -23.73 14.35
CA LYS A 229 18.17 -25.10 14.66
C LYS A 229 17.66 -26.05 13.58
N ARG A 230 18.35 -26.10 12.44
CA ARG A 230 18.27 -27.31 11.60
C ARG A 230 18.92 -28.43 12.42
N ARG A 231 18.15 -29.48 12.72
CA ARG A 231 18.73 -30.78 13.11
C ARG A 231 19.44 -31.37 11.90
#